data_AF-A0A8I2G4S1-F1
#
_entry.id   AF-A0A8I2G4S1-F1
#
_cell.length_a   1.000
_cell.length_b   1.000
_cell.length_c   1.000
_cell.angle_alpha   90.00
_cell.angle_beta   90.00
_cell.angle_gamma   90.00
#
_symmetry.space_group_name_H-M   'P 1'
#
loop_
_entity.id
_entity.type
_entity.pdbx_description
1 polymer ?
#
loop_
_entity_poly.entity_id
_entity_poly.type
_entity_poly.pdbx_seq_one_letter_code
_entity_poly.pdbx_strand_id
1 'polypeptide(L)' 'AGIQADLKTFTAFRVFGMSVITSVTAQNTVSVLGKSDLTDGFVELQIDAVLKDIGV' A
#
# COMPACT_ATOMS: atom_id res chain seq x y z
N ALA A 1 -8.33 -7.55 -0.49
CA ALA A 1 -7.95 -7.05 0.84
C ALA A 1 -6.61 -6.32 0.72
N GLY A 2 -6.23 -5.60 1.78
CA GLY A 2 -5.04 -4.75 1.77
C GLY A 2 -5.08 -3.72 0.64
N ILE A 3 -3.91 -3.21 0.29
CA ILE A 3 -3.81 -2.08 -0.64
C ILE A 3 -4.40 -2.35 -2.03
N GLN A 4 -4.39 -3.61 -2.48
CA GLN A 4 -4.98 -3.98 -3.77
C GLN A 4 -6.50 -3.76 -3.80
N ALA A 5 -7.21 -3.94 -2.67
CA ALA A 5 -8.64 -3.64 -2.60
C ALA A 5 -8.89 -2.14 -2.54
N ASP A 6 -8.07 -1.41 -1.79
CA ASP A 6 -8.21 0.05 -1.65
C ASP A 6 -8.01 0.74 -3.01
N LEU A 7 -6.97 0.38 -3.76
CA LEU A 7 -6.71 0.91 -5.10
C LEU A 7 -7.80 0.54 -6.11
N LYS A 8 -8.39 -0.66 -6.00
CA LYS A 8 -9.56 -1.04 -6.82
C LYS A 8 -10.77 -0.16 -6.50
N THR A 9 -11.01 0.11 -5.22
CA THR A 9 -12.09 1.02 -4.78
C THR A 9 -11.83 2.43 -5.30
N PHE A 10 -10.63 2.99 -5.11
CA PHE A 10 -10.26 4.32 -5.64
C PHE A 10 -10.49 4.41 -7.15
N THR A 11 -10.06 3.39 -7.88
CA THR A 11 -10.30 3.30 -9.33
C THR A 11 -11.79 3.27 -9.66
N ALA A 12 -12.60 2.50 -8.93
CA ALA A 12 -14.05 2.44 -9.12
C ALA A 12 -14.74 3.80 -8.87
N PHE A 13 -14.21 4.60 -7.94
CA PHE A 13 -14.66 5.97 -7.68
C PHE A 13 -13.99 7.03 -8.56
N ARG A 14 -13.18 6.63 -9.55
CA ARG A 14 -12.46 7.51 -10.49
C ARG A 14 -11.57 8.53 -9.78
N VAL A 15 -10.99 8.15 -8.64
CA VAL A 15 -10.00 8.95 -7.93
C VAL A 15 -8.63 8.32 -8.06
N PHE A 16 -7.59 9.15 -8.00
CA PHE A 16 -6.21 8.67 -8.01
C PHE A 16 -5.82 8.19 -6.61
N GLY A 17 -5.34 6.95 -6.52
CA GLY A 17 -4.93 6.31 -5.28
C GLY A 17 -3.43 6.33 -5.08
N MET A 18 -2.97 6.79 -3.91
CA MET A 18 -1.59 6.64 -3.46
C MET A 18 -1.51 5.64 -2.32
N SER A 19 -0.36 5.00 -2.15
CA SER A 19 -0.18 3.98 -1.13
C SER A 19 1.20 3.99 -0.52
N VAL A 20 1.28 3.60 0.75
CA VAL A 20 2.51 3.28 1.45
C VAL A 20 2.39 1.85 1.94
N ILE A 21 3.27 0.97 1.45
CA ILE A 21 3.27 -0.43 1.82
C ILE A 21 4.05 -0.57 3.12
N THR A 22 3.46 -1.22 4.11
CA THR A 22 4.09 -1.48 5.43
C THR A 22 4.54 -2.93 5.58
N SER A 23 3.90 -3.85 4.87
CA SER A 23 4.23 -5.27 4.89
C SER A 23 3.77 -5.93 3.59
N VAL A 24 4.51 -6.93 3.14
CA VAL A 24 4.13 -7.77 2.00
C VAL A 24 3.72 -9.13 2.53
N THR A 25 2.51 -9.56 2.18
CA THR A 25 1.96 -10.85 2.60
C THR A 25 1.91 -11.83 1.43
N ALA A 26 2.40 -13.05 1.64
CA ALA A 26 2.06 -14.18 0.79
C ALA A 26 0.69 -14.70 1.25
N GLN A 27 -0.39 -14.17 0.68
CA GLN A 27 -1.76 -14.42 1.14
C GLN A 27 -2.67 -14.83 -0.03
N ASN A 28 -3.59 -15.76 0.25
CA ASN A 28 -4.74 -16.06 -0.61
C ASN A 28 -6.06 -15.96 0.18
N THR A 29 -7.17 -16.40 -0.41
CA THR A 29 -8.50 -16.31 0.20
C THR A 29 -8.71 -17.24 1.39
N VAL A 30 -7.82 -18.20 1.61
CA VAL A 30 -7.94 -19.24 2.66
C VAL A 30 -6.96 -18.98 3.80
N SER A 31 -5.76 -18.49 3.51
CA SER A 31 -4.72 -18.30 4.53
C SER A 31 -3.67 -17.27 4.16
N VAL A 32 -2.95 -16.81 5.19
CA VAL A 32 -1.68 -16.09 5.07
C VAL A 32 -0.56 -17.09 5.29
N LEU A 33 0.27 -17.28 4.27
CA LEU A 33 1.38 -18.24 4.27
C LEU A 33 2.67 -17.62 4.82
N GLY A 34 2.77 -16.29 4.80
CA GLY A 34 3.90 -15.55 5.32
C GLY A 34 3.72 -14.05 5.18
N LYS A 35 4.55 -13.30 5.92
CA LYS A 35 4.66 -11.86 5.82
C LYS A 35 6.11 -11.42 5.92
N SER A 36 6.42 -10.30 5.28
CA SER A 36 7.67 -9.58 5.45
C SER A 36 7.34 -8.12 5.70
N ASP A 37 7.65 -7.65 6.91
CA ASP A 37 7.47 -6.25 7.27
C ASP A 37 8.60 -5.43 6.64
N LEU A 38 8.25 -4.24 6.13
CA LEU A 38 9.23 -3.29 5.64
C LEU A 38 9.80 -2.50 6.81
N THR A 39 11.04 -2.02 6.69
CA THR A 39 11.66 -1.21 7.73
C THR A 39 10.97 0.15 7.84
N ASP A 40 10.94 0.71 9.05
CA ASP A 40 10.34 2.02 9.30
C ASP A 40 10.91 3.10 8.37
N GLY A 41 12.23 3.13 8.19
CA GLY A 41 12.87 4.09 7.29
C GLY A 41 12.44 3.93 5.82
N PHE A 42 12.09 2.73 5.36
CA PHE A 42 11.58 2.53 4.01
C PHE A 42 10.09 2.90 3.89
N VAL A 43 9.32 2.76 4.97
CA VAL A 43 7.94 3.28 5.05
C VAL A 43 7.95 4.81 5.02
N GLU A 44 8.84 5.46 5.77
CA GLU A 44 9.04 6.91 5.74
C GLU A 44 9.43 7.40 4.34
N LEU A 45 10.38 6.74 3.69
CA LEU A 45 10.79 7.09 2.31
C LEU A 45 9.62 7.02 1.31
N GLN A 46 8.72 6.05 1.45
CA GLN A 46 7.52 5.96 0.61
C GLN A 46 6.55 7.11 0.88
N ILE A 47 6.30 7.46 2.15
CA ILE A 47 5.46 8.60 2.55
C ILE A 47 6.04 9.89 1.94
N ASP A 48 7.32 10.12 2.13
CA ASP A 48 8.03 11.28 1.60
C ASP A 48 7.92 11.36 0.07
N ALA A 49 8.10 10.22 -0.63
CA ALA A 49 8.04 10.18 -2.09
C ALA A 49 6.67 10.60 -2.62
N VAL A 50 5.58 10.09 -2.05
CA VAL A 50 4.23 10.42 -2.54
C VAL A 50 3.81 11.84 -2.17
N LEU A 51 4.10 12.29 -0.94
CA LEU A 51 3.72 13.64 -0.49
C LEU A 51 4.51 14.73 -1.20
N LYS A 52 5.79 14.49 -1.55
CA LYS A 52 6.61 15.46 -2.29
C LYS A 52 6.20 15.61 -3.75
N ASP A 53 5.70 14.55 -4.39
CA ASP A 53 5.30 14.58 -5.80
C ASP A 53 3.88 15.12 -6.00
N ILE A 54 2.90 14.51 -5.32
CA ILE A 54 1.48 14.81 -5.56
C ILE A 54 0.96 15.94 -4.66
N GLY A 55 1.64 16.20 -3.53
CA GLY A 55 1.23 17.22 -2.57
C GLY A 55 0.05 16.79 -1.69
N VAL A 56 -0.26 17.63 -0.70
CA VAL A 56 -1.39 17.50 0.24
C VAL A 56 -2.13 18.82 0.32
#